data_AF-A0AAD5FDU2-F1
#
_entry.id   AF-A0AAD5FDU2-F1
#
_cell.length_a   1.000
_cell.length_b   1.000
_cell.length_c   1.000
_cell.angle_alpha   90.00
_cell.angle_beta   90.00
_cell.angle_gamma   90.00
#
_symmetry.space_group_name_H-M   'P 1'
#
loop_
_entity.id
_entity.type
_entity.pdbx_description
1 polymer ?
#
loop_
_entity_poly.entity_id
_entity_poly.type
_entity_poly.pdbx_seq_one_letter_code
_entity_poly.pdbx_strand_id
1 'polypeptide(L)' 'MPLSANLLLAVTAIFCFASIYAIPMGMTSGHQCRCLTTTDVEINQRWLQKMEIVPAGPHCRNTEIM' A
#
# COMPACT_ATOMS: atom_id res chain seq x y z
N MET A 1 -2.82 23.45 -35.59
CA MET A 1 -2.97 21.97 -35.60
C MET A 1 -3.45 21.49 -34.23
N PRO A 2 -4.72 21.78 -33.86
CA PRO A 2 -5.22 21.57 -32.49
C PRO A 2 -5.48 20.10 -32.13
N LEU A 3 -5.63 19.21 -33.12
CA LEU A 3 -5.88 17.78 -32.90
C LEU A 3 -4.76 17.09 -32.10
N SER A 4 -3.50 17.45 -32.39
CA SER A 4 -2.32 16.85 -31.75
C SER A 4 -2.22 17.20 -30.26
N ALA A 5 -2.53 18.45 -29.90
CA ALA A 5 -2.52 18.92 -28.51
C ALA A 5 -3.61 18.25 -27.68
N ASN A 6 -4.82 18.10 -28.26
CA ASN A 6 -5.93 17.42 -27.59
C ASN A 6 -5.65 15.92 -27.39
N LEU A 7 -4.99 15.28 -28.36
CA LEU A 7 -4.58 13.88 -28.25
C LEU A 7 -3.55 13.69 -27.13
N LEU A 8 -2.55 14.58 -27.04
CA LEU A 8 -1.53 14.55 -25.98
C LEU A 8 -2.16 14.73 -24.60
N LEU A 9 -3.08 15.69 -24.45
CA LEU A 9 -3.81 15.92 -23.20
C LEU A 9 -4.60 14.68 -22.78
N ALA A 10 -5.32 14.05 -23.71
CA ALA A 10 -6.08 12.83 -23.43
C ALA A 10 -5.17 11.69 -22.96
N VAL A 11 -4.02 11.47 -23.62
CA VAL A 11 -3.05 10.43 -23.23
C VAL A 11 -2.47 10.71 -21.83
N THR A 12 -2.09 11.95 -21.54
CA THR A 12 -1.58 12.32 -20.21
C THR A 12 -2.62 12.14 -19.11
N ALA A 13 -3.89 12.50 -19.38
CA ALA A 13 -4.96 12.29 -18.41
C ALA A 13 -5.14 10.80 -18.09
N ILE A 14 -5.23 9.94 -19.13
CA ILE A 14 -5.38 8.49 -18.97
C ILE A 14 -4.22 7.89 -18.16
N PHE A 15 -2.98 8.31 -18.46
CA PHE A 15 -1.79 7.83 -17.74
C PHE A 15 -1.79 8.24 -16.26
N CYS A 16 -2.17 9.48 -15.96
CA CYS A 16 -2.29 9.96 -14.58
C CYS A 16 -3.38 9.19 -13.81
N PHE A 17 -4.55 8.96 -14.40
CA PHE A 17 -5.62 8.18 -13.75
C PHE A 17 -5.18 6.74 -13.47
N ALA A 18 -4.55 6.05 -14.43
CA ALA A 18 -4.03 4.70 -14.23
C ALA A 18 -3.01 4.63 -13.08
N SER A 19 -2.17 5.65 -12.94
CA SER A 19 -1.17 5.72 -11.86
C SER A 19 -1.80 5.87 -10.47
N ILE A 20 -2.93 6.58 -10.36
CA ILE A 20 -3.65 6.73 -9.07
C ILE A 20 -4.21 5.40 -8.60
N TYR A 21 -4.72 4.55 -9.51
CA TYR A 21 -5.25 3.23 -9.17
C TYR A 21 -4.16 2.17 -8.96
N ALA A 22 -2.96 2.37 -9.51
CA ALA A 22 -1.84 1.45 -9.34
C ALA A 22 -1.09 1.64 -8.01
N ILE A 23 -1.24 2.79 -7.36
CA ILE A 23 -0.66 3.03 -6.03
C ILE A 23 -1.68 2.50 -5.01
N PRO A 24 -1.38 1.44 -4.25
CA PRO A 24 -2.20 1.08 -3.12
C PRO A 24 -2.13 2.25 -2.13
N MET A 25 -3.15 3.10 -2.12
CA MET A 25 -3.42 4.02 -1.02
C MET A 25 -3.85 3.17 0.17
N GLY A 26 -2.87 2.52 0.79
CA GLY A 26 -3.02 1.95 2.12
C GLY A 26 -3.32 3.10 3.05
N MET A 27 -4.60 3.35 3.31
CA MET A 27 -5.07 4.29 4.31
C MET A 27 -4.70 3.69 5.69
N THR A 28 -3.42 3.77 6.06
CA THR A 28 -2.97 3.34 7.37
C THR A 28 -3.40 4.43 8.35
N SER A 29 -4.46 4.17 9.11
CA SER A 29 -5.01 5.05 10.14
C SER A 29 -4.08 5.26 11.36
N GLY A 30 -2.77 5.04 11.22
CA GLY A 30 -1.77 5.27 12.24
C GLY A 30 -0.58 6.02 11.67
N HIS A 31 -0.14 7.08 12.35
CA HIS A 31 1.05 7.84 11.99
C HIS A 31 2.37 7.09 12.29
N GLN A 32 2.29 5.84 12.79
CA GLN A 32 3.41 5.01 13.25
C GLN A 32 3.10 3.51 13.05
N CYS A 33 4.13 2.66 13.22
CA CYS A 33 4.02 1.20 13.23
C CYS A 33 3.00 0.72 14.28
N ARG A 34 2.27 -0.37 13.98
CA ARG A 34 1.25 -0.93 14.89
C ARG A 34 1.87 -1.86 15.94
N CYS A 35 2.94 -2.54 15.60
CA CYS A 35 3.64 -3.48 16.48
C CYS A 35 4.68 -2.73 17.34
N LEU A 36 4.53 -2.83 18.66
CA LEU A 36 5.50 -2.27 19.62
C LEU A 36 6.67 -3.22 19.91
N THR A 37 6.43 -4.53 19.78
CA THR A 37 7.38 -5.60 20.09
C THR A 37 7.22 -6.71 19.06
N THR A 38 8.34 -7.35 18.70
CA THR A 38 8.38 -8.52 17.83
C THR A 38 8.72 -9.77 18.62
N THR A 39 8.20 -10.92 18.19
CA THR A 39 8.53 -12.24 18.75
C THR A 39 8.98 -13.16 17.62
N ASP A 40 10.01 -13.97 17.88
CA ASP A 40 10.51 -15.02 17.00
C ASP A 40 10.02 -16.43 17.39
N VAL A 41 9.16 -16.52 18.41
CA VAL A 41 8.60 -17.79 18.87
C VAL A 41 7.77 -18.45 17.77
N GLU A 42 8.00 -19.74 17.52
CA GLU A 42 7.15 -20.53 16.62
C GLU A 42 5.72 -20.61 17.14
N ILE A 43 4.79 -20.04 16.38
CA ILE A 43 3.36 -20.12 16.70
C ILE A 43 2.77 -21.33 15.98
N ASN A 44 2.21 -22.25 16.75
CA ASN A 44 1.50 -23.39 16.18
C ASN A 44 0.23 -22.89 15.47
N GLN A 45 0.13 -23.19 14.17
CA GLN A 45 -0.93 -22.74 13.27
C GLN A 45 -2.35 -23.04 13.79
N ARG A 46 -2.53 -24.06 14.64
CA ARG A 46 -3.84 -24.40 15.22
C ARG A 46 -4.39 -23.35 16.20
N TRP A 47 -3.52 -22.53 16.78
CA TRP A 47 -3.89 -21.47 17.73
C TRP A 47 -3.98 -20.10 17.07
N LEU A 48 -3.55 -19.99 15.80
CA LEU A 48 -3.52 -18.74 15.07
C LEU A 48 -4.90 -18.48 14.45
N GLN A 49 -5.66 -17.55 15.01
CA GLN A 49 -7.03 -17.26 14.57
C GLN A 49 -7.10 -16.34 13.35
N LYS A 50 -6.16 -15.40 13.27
CA LYS A 50 -6.07 -14.40 12.20
C LYS A 50 -4.60 -14.08 11.97
N MET A 51 -4.24 -13.86 10.70
CA MET A 51 -2.97 -13.29 10.29
C MET A 51 -3.25 -12.04 9.48
N GLU A 52 -2.65 -10.92 9.85
CA GLU A 52 -2.70 -9.66 9.11
C GLU A 52 -1.29 -9.26 8.71
N ILE A 53 -1.08 -9.10 7.40
CA ILE A 53 0.19 -8.66 6.84
C ILE A 53 0.02 -7.19 6.47
N VAL A 54 0.76 -6.31 7.16
CA VAL A 54 0.76 -4.87 6.90
C VAL A 54 2.08 -4.53 6.19
N PRO A 55 2.04 -4.19 4.89
CA PRO A 55 3.25 -3.86 4.16
C PRO A 55 3.86 -2.53 4.65
N ALA A 56 5.17 -2.38 4.43
CA ALA A 56 5.86 -1.12 4.67
C ALA A 56 5.18 0.04 3.92
N GLY A 57 5.07 1.18 4.58
CA GLY A 57 4.39 2.37 4.09
C GLY A 57 5.08 3.67 4.53
N PRO A 58 4.48 4.83 4.19
CA PRO A 58 5.07 6.14 4.49
C PRO A 58 5.26 6.41 5.99
N HIS A 59 4.50 5.73 6.85
CA HIS A 59 4.51 5.91 8.29
C HIS A 59 5.20 4.78 9.08
N CYS A 60 5.53 3.66 8.42
CA CYS A 60 6.24 2.54 9.02
C CYS A 60 7.09 1.84 7.95
N ARG A 61 8.40 1.80 8.13
CA ARG A 61 9.33 1.20 7.13
C ARG A 61 9.37 -0.32 7.17
N ASN A 62 8.81 -0.93 8.21
CA ASN A 62 8.81 -2.36 8.39
C ASN A 62 7.50 -2.96 7.88
N THR A 63 7.59 -4.12 7.26
CA THR A 63 6.43 -4.99 7.06
C THR A 63 6.11 -5.66 8.39
N GLU A 64 4.87 -5.51 8.84
CA GLU A 64 4.39 -6.09 10.10
C GLU A 64 3.54 -7.33 9.82
N ILE A 65 3.64 -8.32 10.71
CA ILE A 65 2.82 -9.54 10.68
C ILE A 65 2.25 -9.72 12.08
N MET A 66 0.93 -9.80 12.21
CA MET A 66 0.22 -9.91 13.49
C MET A 66 -0.93 -10.91 13.43
#